data_AF-A0A7W1IK68-F1
#
_entry.id   AF-A0A7W1IK68-F1
#
_cell.length_a   1.000
_cell.length_b   1.000
_cell.length_c   1.000
_cell.angle_alpha   90.00
_cell.angle_beta   90.00
_cell.angle_gamma   90.00
#
_symmetry.space_group_name_H-M   'P 1'
#
loop_
_entity.id
_entity.type
_entity.pdbx_description
1 polymer ?
#
loop_
_entity_poly.entity_id
_entity_poly.type
_entity_poly.pdbx_seq_one_letter_code
_entity_poly.pdbx_strand_id
1 'polypeptide(L)'
;MRRLPAYLLLAMVPWLLSACRYDPAGDEPMDPPSVYRTWWSRTESCSGLSGDFGRVRWQVVAGHSFQCPSGQCAGHWSSNHEIFLAEDWTMNEMVVRHEMLHELLQRGGHPTPPFGSGCPLT
;
A
#
# COMPACT_ATOMS: atom_id res chain seq x y z
N MET A 1 -59.32 26.08 17.32
CA MET A 1 -57.99 25.94 17.96
C MET A 1 -57.25 24.80 17.23
N ARG A 2 -56.24 25.12 16.40
CA ARG A 2 -55.60 24.20 15.45
C ARG A 2 -54.24 23.79 16.04
N ARG A 3 -54.06 22.49 16.33
CA ARG A 3 -52.79 21.94 16.85
C ARG A 3 -51.77 21.86 15.71
N LEU A 4 -50.57 22.37 15.92
CA LEU A 4 -49.44 22.25 14.99
C LEU A 4 -48.73 20.90 15.18
N PRO A 5 -48.25 20.25 14.10
CA PRO A 5 -47.64 18.93 14.19
C PRO A 5 -46.16 19.02 14.55
N ALA A 6 -45.70 18.01 15.30
CA ALA A 6 -44.30 17.77 15.62
C ALA A 6 -43.52 17.42 14.34
N TYR A 7 -42.63 18.30 13.90
CA TYR A 7 -41.60 17.95 12.93
C TYR A 7 -40.46 17.24 13.66
N LEU A 8 -40.46 15.91 13.60
CA LEU A 8 -39.24 15.13 13.88
C LEU A 8 -38.19 15.53 12.84
N LEU A 9 -37.20 16.31 13.26
CA LEU A 9 -35.94 16.48 12.54
C LEU A 9 -35.21 15.14 12.60
N LEU A 10 -35.33 14.35 11.53
CA LEU A 10 -34.54 13.14 11.35
C LEU A 10 -33.09 13.57 11.08
N ALA A 11 -32.26 13.61 12.13
CA ALA A 11 -30.83 13.84 11.98
C ALA A 11 -30.22 12.62 11.27
N MET A 12 -29.96 12.73 9.96
CA MET A 12 -29.13 11.77 9.25
C MET A 12 -27.69 11.92 9.74
N VAL A 13 -27.30 11.09 10.71
CA VAL A 13 -25.91 10.93 11.13
C VAL A 13 -25.19 10.20 10.00
N PRO A 14 -24.23 10.82 9.30
CA PRO A 14 -23.43 10.10 8.32
C PRO A 14 -22.56 9.11 9.08
N TRP A 15 -22.78 7.83 8.83
CA TRP A 15 -21.92 6.76 9.34
C TRP A 15 -20.58 6.91 8.61
N LEU A 16 -19.61 7.55 9.27
CA LEU A 16 -18.22 7.56 8.83
C LEU A 16 -17.69 6.13 8.94
N LEU A 17 -17.82 5.37 7.85
CA LEU A 17 -17.13 4.10 7.66
C LEU A 17 -15.62 4.41 7.61
N SER A 18 -14.98 4.42 8.78
CA SER A 18 -13.52 4.42 8.84
C SER A 18 -13.07 3.08 8.30
N ALA A 19 -12.60 3.05 7.05
CA ALA A 19 -11.96 1.86 6.49
C ALA A 19 -10.78 1.50 7.39
N CYS A 20 -10.68 0.23 7.80
CA CYS A 20 -9.51 -0.27 8.51
C CYS A 20 -8.29 -0.09 7.59
N ARG A 21 -7.48 0.94 7.86
CA ARG A 21 -6.20 1.17 7.20
C ARG A 21 -5.09 0.56 8.05
N TYR A 22 -4.07 0.01 7.41
CA TYR A 22 -2.81 -0.26 8.09
C TYR A 22 -2.07 1.07 8.31
N ASP A 23 -1.55 1.28 9.52
CA ASP A 23 -0.99 2.56 9.98
C ASP A 23 0.18 2.26 10.94
N PRO A 24 1.37 1.92 10.42
CA PRO A 24 2.52 1.64 11.27
C PRO A 24 2.93 2.90 12.02
N ALA A 25 3.44 2.77 13.25
CA ALA A 25 3.87 3.93 14.01
C ALA A 25 5.16 4.52 13.45
N GLY A 26 5.17 5.84 13.22
CA GLY A 26 6.37 6.59 12.83
C GLY A 26 6.76 6.44 11.37
N ASP A 27 5.81 6.12 10.50
CA ASP A 27 6.00 6.27 9.07
C ASP A 27 5.93 7.76 8.67
N GLU A 28 6.70 8.12 7.65
CA GLU A 28 6.70 9.46 7.08
C GLU A 28 6.57 9.38 5.55
N PRO A 29 5.85 10.32 4.91
CA PRO A 29 5.76 10.37 3.45
C PRO A 29 7.14 10.52 2.80
N MET A 30 7.36 9.77 1.73
CA MET A 30 8.59 9.82 0.94
C MET A 30 8.25 10.12 -0.52
N ASP A 31 8.99 11.04 -1.15
CA ASP A 31 8.99 11.14 -2.60
C ASP A 31 9.80 9.97 -3.19
N PRO A 32 9.22 9.15 -4.07
CA PRO A 32 9.93 8.00 -4.61
C PRO A 32 11.13 8.47 -5.46
N PRO A 33 12.34 7.93 -5.22
CA PRO A 33 13.52 8.21 -6.04
C PRO A 33 13.24 7.95 -7.53
N SER A 34 13.86 8.72 -8.42
CA SER A 34 13.60 8.62 -9.87
C SER A 34 13.83 7.22 -10.45
N VAL A 35 14.77 6.45 -9.87
CA VAL A 35 15.06 5.06 -10.25
C VAL A 35 13.85 4.13 -10.07
N TYR A 36 12.91 4.47 -9.18
CA TYR A 36 11.70 3.68 -8.96
C TYR A 36 10.84 3.59 -10.21
N ARG A 37 10.85 4.60 -11.09
CA ARG A 37 10.13 4.52 -12.38
C ARG A 37 10.75 3.48 -13.31
N THR A 38 12.07 3.35 -13.30
CA THR A 38 12.77 2.29 -14.05
C THR A 38 12.44 0.92 -13.48
N TRP A 39 12.45 0.78 -12.15
CA TRP A 39 12.09 -0.47 -11.48
C TRP A 39 10.62 -0.85 -11.69
N TRP A 40 9.71 0.13 -11.66
CA TRP A 40 8.30 -0.05 -12.01
C TRP A 40 8.13 -0.64 -13.40
N SER A 41 8.73 -0.01 -14.42
CA SER A 41 8.68 -0.49 -15.80
C SER A 41 9.24 -1.92 -15.96
N ARG A 42 10.31 -2.25 -15.23
CA ARG A 42 10.85 -3.63 -15.20
C ARG A 42 9.86 -4.60 -14.56
N THR A 43 9.19 -4.21 -13.49
CA THR A 43 8.19 -5.05 -12.80
C THR A 43 6.94 -5.25 -13.67
N GLU A 44 6.47 -4.21 -14.38
CA GLU A 44 5.41 -4.33 -15.40
C GLU A 44 5.80 -5.29 -16.52
N SER A 45 6.98 -5.09 -17.11
CA SER A 45 7.49 -5.97 -18.19
C SER A 45 7.66 -7.42 -17.74
N CYS A 46 8.09 -7.63 -16.49
CA CYS A 46 8.33 -8.97 -15.95
C CYS A 46 7.01 -9.70 -15.66
N SER A 47 6.08 -9.02 -14.99
CA SER A 47 4.79 -9.58 -14.59
C SER A 47 3.75 -9.66 -15.71
N GLY A 48 3.93 -8.89 -16.79
CA GLY A 48 2.92 -8.71 -17.83
C GLY A 48 1.72 -7.88 -17.39
N LEU A 49 1.82 -7.20 -16.24
CA LEU A 49 0.80 -6.31 -15.68
C LEU A 49 1.16 -4.85 -15.93
N SER A 50 0.19 -3.96 -15.79
CA SER A 50 0.41 -2.51 -15.87
C SER A 50 -0.38 -1.79 -14.79
N GLY A 51 0.12 -0.64 -14.35
CA GLY A 51 -0.54 0.18 -13.34
C GLY A 51 -0.07 1.63 -13.36
N ASP A 52 -0.77 2.47 -12.59
CA ASP A 52 -0.43 3.87 -12.45
C ASP A 52 0.56 4.07 -11.30
N PHE A 53 1.84 4.25 -11.63
CA PHE A 53 2.87 4.57 -10.63
C PHE A 53 2.51 5.81 -9.79
N GLY A 54 1.80 6.79 -10.36
CA GLY A 54 1.44 8.04 -9.69
C GLY A 54 0.37 7.89 -8.61
N ARG A 55 -0.39 6.79 -8.60
CA ARG A 55 -1.39 6.53 -7.55
C ARG A 55 -0.78 5.97 -6.26
N VAL A 56 0.45 5.48 -6.33
CA VAL A 56 1.14 4.84 -5.21
C VAL A 56 1.63 5.91 -4.24
N ARG A 57 1.21 5.81 -2.99
CA ARG A 57 1.73 6.60 -1.88
C ARG A 57 2.88 5.85 -1.23
N TRP A 58 4.01 6.51 -1.08
CA TRP A 58 5.23 5.93 -0.55
C TRP A 58 5.46 6.45 0.86
N GLN A 59 5.69 5.52 1.79
CA GLN A 59 5.97 5.81 3.19
C GLN A 59 7.31 5.16 3.56
N VAL A 60 8.08 5.82 4.41
CA VAL A 60 9.32 5.26 4.97
C VAL A 60 9.19 5.14 6.48
N VAL A 61 9.67 4.02 7.03
CA VAL A 61 9.76 3.77 8.48
C VAL A 61 11.23 3.65 8.85
N ALA A 62 11.67 4.39 9.87
CA ALA A 62 13.07 4.42 10.28
C ALA A 62 13.63 3.02 10.66
N GLY A 63 14.90 2.78 10.31
CA GLY A 63 15.63 1.55 10.66
C GLY A 63 15.50 0.40 9.66
N HIS A 64 15.86 -0.80 10.12
CA HIS A 64 16.04 -1.99 9.27
C HIS A 64 14.75 -2.77 8.97
N SER A 65 13.77 -2.68 9.87
CA SER A 65 12.49 -3.38 9.75
C SER A 65 11.44 -2.69 10.61
N PHE A 66 10.16 -2.93 10.31
CA PHE A 66 9.04 -2.44 11.08
C PHE A 66 8.00 -3.54 11.30
N GLN A 67 7.17 -3.40 12.35
CA GLN A 67 6.07 -4.33 12.62
C GLN A 67 4.96 -4.15 11.59
N CYS A 68 4.58 -5.23 10.92
CA CYS A 68 3.50 -5.32 9.92
C CYS A 68 2.59 -6.54 10.23
N PRO A 69 1.48 -6.75 9.50
CA PRO A 69 0.56 -7.87 9.76
C PRO A 69 1.21 -9.26 9.62
N SER A 70 2.27 -9.39 8.83
CA SER A 70 3.02 -10.63 8.62
C SER A 70 4.23 -10.81 9.56
N GLY A 71 4.42 -9.92 10.55
CA GLY A 71 5.56 -9.94 11.47
C GLY A 71 6.48 -8.74 11.27
N GLN A 72 7.80 -8.97 11.21
CA GLN A 72 8.75 -7.91 10.86
C GLN A 72 8.90 -7.81 9.33
N CYS A 73 8.74 -6.61 8.79
CA CYS A 73 8.79 -6.33 7.36
C CYS A 73 9.96 -5.42 6.99
N ALA A 74 10.57 -5.67 5.82
CA ALA A 74 11.43 -4.71 5.13
C ALA A 74 10.60 -3.80 4.20
N GLY A 75 9.49 -4.31 3.68
CA GLY A 75 8.50 -3.59 2.89
C GLY A 75 7.09 -4.13 3.18
N HIS A 76 6.08 -3.30 2.95
CA HIS A 76 4.69 -3.71 3.04
C HIS A 76 3.83 -2.91 2.07
N TRP A 77 3.15 -3.61 1.16
CA TRP A 77 2.05 -3.06 0.39
C TRP A 77 0.71 -3.21 1.12
N SER A 78 -0.09 -2.14 1.08
CA SER A 78 -1.47 -2.10 1.58
C SER A 78 -2.47 -1.85 0.44
N SER A 79 -3.68 -2.38 0.56
CA SER A 79 -4.74 -2.36 -0.46
C SER A 79 -5.29 -0.97 -0.81
N ASN A 80 -4.87 0.06 -0.08
CA ASN A 80 -5.19 1.47 -0.34
C ASN A 80 -4.13 2.19 -1.21
N HIS A 81 -3.29 1.44 -1.92
CA HIS A 81 -2.17 1.94 -2.76
C HIS A 81 -1.05 2.61 -1.95
N GLU A 82 -0.77 2.09 -0.76
CA GLU A 82 0.39 2.49 0.04
C GLU A 82 1.47 1.43 0.02
N ILE A 83 2.72 1.87 -0.15
CA ILE A 83 3.91 1.06 0.02
C ILE A 83 4.74 1.67 1.14
N PHE A 84 4.95 0.88 2.19
CA PHE A 84 5.82 1.20 3.31
C PHE A 84 7.16 0.50 3.11
N LEU A 85 8.26 1.20 3.34
CA LEU A 85 9.61 0.66 3.26
C LEU A 85 10.37 0.98 4.55
N ALA A 86 11.14 0.02 5.05
CA ALA A 86 12.15 0.30 6.05
C ALA A 86 13.27 1.13 5.41
N GLU A 87 13.78 2.13 6.12
CA GLU A 87 14.77 3.10 5.66
C GLU A 87 15.96 2.44 4.96
N ASP A 88 16.55 1.40 5.56
CA ASP A 88 17.71 0.65 5.04
C ASP A 88 17.45 0.00 3.67
N TRP A 89 16.19 -0.21 3.30
CA TRP A 89 15.78 -0.95 2.11
C TRP A 89 15.24 -0.06 0.99
N THR A 90 15.15 1.26 1.21
CA THR A 90 14.64 2.23 0.23
C THR A 90 15.40 2.24 -1.10
N MET A 91 16.67 1.80 -1.12
CA MET A 91 17.46 1.70 -2.35
C MET A 91 17.77 0.25 -2.77
N ASN A 92 17.09 -0.72 -2.17
CA ASN A 92 17.22 -2.13 -2.54
C ASN A 92 16.21 -2.48 -3.66
N GLU A 93 16.72 -2.72 -4.88
CA GLU A 93 15.86 -2.98 -6.05
C GLU A 93 14.92 -4.19 -5.83
N MET A 94 15.39 -5.25 -5.17
CA MET A 94 14.58 -6.46 -4.95
C MET A 94 13.38 -6.16 -4.03
N VAL A 95 13.62 -5.55 -2.86
CA VAL A 95 12.54 -5.21 -1.90
C VAL A 95 11.55 -4.24 -2.51
N VAL A 96 12.03 -3.18 -3.17
CA VAL A 96 11.13 -2.18 -3.76
C VAL A 96 10.28 -2.79 -4.87
N ARG A 97 10.89 -3.59 -5.76
CA ARG A 97 10.14 -4.26 -6.84
C ARG A 97 9.16 -5.32 -6.33
N HIS A 98 9.46 -5.94 -5.19
CA HIS A 98 8.54 -6.85 -4.51
C HIS A 98 7.25 -6.15 -4.10
N GLU A 99 7.34 -4.99 -3.45
CA GLU A 99 6.15 -4.22 -3.07
C GLU A 99 5.44 -3.63 -4.30
N MET A 100 6.18 -3.21 -5.34
CA MET A 100 5.57 -2.82 -6.62
C MET A 100 4.78 -3.97 -7.27
N LEU A 101 5.28 -5.20 -7.16
CA LEU A 101 4.59 -6.37 -7.69
C LEU A 101 3.29 -6.63 -6.92
N HIS A 102 3.27 -6.43 -5.61
CA HIS A 102 2.03 -6.45 -4.83
C HIS A 102 1.03 -5.40 -5.29
N GLU A 103 1.50 -4.18 -5.58
CA GLU A 103 0.66 -3.12 -6.15
C GLU A 103 0.13 -3.51 -7.54
N LEU A 104 0.93 -4.11 -8.42
CA LEU A 104 0.42 -4.52 -9.73
C LEU A 104 -0.59 -5.69 -9.62
N LEU A 105 -0.35 -6.63 -8.71
CA LEU A 105 -1.24 -7.77 -8.47
C LEU A 105 -2.49 -7.41 -7.67
N GLN A 106 -2.49 -6.27 -6.97
CA GLN A 106 -3.55 -5.84 -6.05
C GLN A 106 -3.88 -6.89 -4.99
N ARG A 107 -2.86 -7.58 -4.48
CA ARG A 107 -3.00 -8.56 -3.39
C ARG A 107 -1.71 -8.68 -2.58
N GLY A 108 -1.86 -8.86 -1.28
CA GLY A 108 -0.76 -9.19 -0.38
C GLY A 108 -0.48 -10.69 -0.33
N GLY A 109 0.53 -11.06 0.45
CA GLY A 109 0.88 -12.45 0.78
C GLY A 109 1.78 -13.14 -0.24
N HIS A 110 2.46 -14.20 0.21
CA HIS A 110 3.46 -14.94 -0.56
C HIS A 110 3.01 -16.38 -0.75
N PRO A 111 2.15 -16.69 -1.75
CA PRO A 111 1.74 -18.07 -2.01
C PRO A 111 2.97 -18.91 -2.42
N THR A 112 2.95 -20.22 -2.24
CA THR A 112 4.04 -21.10 -2.68
C THR A 112 3.76 -21.65 -4.08
N PRO A 113 4.67 -21.48 -5.08
CA PRO A 113 5.92 -20.73 -5.00
C PRO A 113 5.69 -19.20 -5.02
N PRO A 114 6.50 -18.40 -4.30
CA PRO A 114 6.33 -16.95 -4.20
C PRO A 114 6.17 -16.31 -5.56
N PHE A 115 5.00 -15.70 -5.81
CA PHE A 115 4.65 -15.03 -7.06
C PHE A 115 4.66 -15.88 -8.35
N GLY A 116 4.68 -17.22 -8.24
CA GLY A 116 4.58 -18.11 -9.38
C GLY A 116 5.73 -17.99 -10.39
N SER A 117 5.48 -18.34 -11.65
CA SER A 117 6.39 -18.10 -12.79
C SER A 117 6.36 -16.64 -13.29
N GLY A 118 5.77 -15.72 -12.53
CA GLY A 118 5.40 -14.39 -13.03
C GLY A 118 6.48 -13.33 -12.92
N CYS A 119 7.41 -13.41 -11.97
CA CYS A 119 8.59 -12.54 -11.95
C CYS A 119 9.61 -13.02 -10.88
N PRO A 120 10.71 -13.71 -11.24
CA PRO A 120 11.73 -14.05 -10.27
C PRO A 120 12.45 -12.76 -9.81
N LEU A 121 12.19 -12.36 -8.57
CA LEU A 121 12.88 -11.26 -7.89
C LEU A 121 14.08 -11.86 -7.13
N THR A 122 15.12 -12.24 -7.88
CA THR A 122 16.40 -12.71 -7.33
C THR A 122 17.52 -11.74 -7.67
#